data_AF-A0A2G4HXQ4-F1
#
_entry.id   AF-A0A2G4HXQ4-F1
#
_cell.length_a   1.000
_cell.length_b   1.000
_cell.length_c   1.000
_cell.angle_alpha   90.00
_cell.angle_beta   90.00
_cell.angle_gamma   90.00
#
_symmetry.space_group_name_H-M   'P 1'
#
loop_
_entity.id
_entity.type
_entity.pdbx_description
1 polymer ?
#
loop_
_entity_poly.entity_id
_entity_poly.type
_entity_poly.pdbx_seq_one_letter_code
_entity_poly.pdbx_strand_id
1 'polypeptide(L)'
;MNPNAQVLAAFRSQVTQLLQERDKEWEASRKLVERTRFPTTLKRLIEEAGRADLPVSIRDAIVLALGHAEAVKIQDLPGPRLKELTGLPPTKAVRALCVWLGVVEGPALQWPLTALQSDAIATFAQSHINPFDLLLDADVASLLDLGAGDLSFATELVEQYAAPLHQRQRELILHAVDRLQPGSKLGGPLHPERERLNGLRSRPGLSFQFYGNHDMFDLGELDQTGKLAPRYTIAACWAPATPTFAYEPTRLSQDIITQELQRTKGQFRQTLFSGEPALEVQHGDRALLFPPWKFEIRGPLALLDLMARRGRLCILGAVDAQVFWEILSQLLDDERYRPANQIFTVDNLPTVFGDIFERLSRLALGETVNLADCAPSRGQIPRVFPLLLGQEATYRFRSVQIRRGGVFPGMPASSTARRFSDMVEETPPWMLTLIPE
;
A
#
# COMPACT_ATOMS: atom_id res chain seq x y z
N MET A 1 -22.92 28.12 24.96
CA MET A 1 -23.40 26.97 24.15
C MET A 1 -23.05 25.70 24.90
N ASN A 2 -23.95 24.72 24.97
CA ASN A 2 -23.71 23.47 25.71
C ASN A 2 -22.67 22.60 24.95
N PRO A 3 -21.51 22.27 25.53
CA PRO A 3 -20.46 21.49 24.87
C PRO A 3 -20.97 20.15 24.31
N ASN A 4 -21.89 19.50 25.02
CA ASN A 4 -22.48 18.22 24.60
C ASN A 4 -23.35 18.36 23.34
N ALA A 5 -23.99 19.52 23.14
CA ALA A 5 -24.80 19.76 21.94
C ALA A 5 -23.94 19.95 20.68
N GLN A 6 -22.74 20.54 20.83
CA GLN A 6 -21.79 20.69 19.72
C GLN A 6 -21.18 19.35 19.32
N VAL A 7 -20.76 18.53 20.29
CA VAL A 7 -20.21 17.19 20.03
C VAL A 7 -21.24 16.30 19.32
N LEU A 8 -22.51 16.37 19.74
CA LEU A 8 -23.58 15.60 19.13
C LEU A 8 -23.96 16.10 17.73
N ALA A 9 -23.91 17.41 17.49
CA ALA A 9 -24.07 17.97 16.14
C ALA A 9 -22.93 17.55 15.19
N ALA A 10 -21.69 17.53 15.68
CA ALA A 10 -20.53 17.07 14.93
C ALA A 10 -20.65 15.58 14.57
N PHE A 11 -21.06 14.74 15.52
CA PHE A 11 -21.32 13.31 15.28
C PHE A 11 -22.40 13.10 14.19
N ARG A 12 -23.53 13.82 14.26
CA ARG A 12 -24.58 13.75 13.21
C ARG A 12 -24.04 14.14 11.82
N SER A 13 -23.19 15.17 11.76
CA SER A 13 -22.57 15.58 10.51
C SER A 13 -21.69 14.48 9.93
N GLN A 14 -20.87 13.84 10.77
CA GLN A 14 -20.01 12.71 10.37
C GLN A 14 -20.83 11.52 9.88
N VAL A 15 -21.91 11.15 10.59
CA VAL A 15 -22.81 10.07 10.15
C VAL A 15 -23.40 10.38 8.78
N THR A 16 -23.84 11.62 8.55
CA THR A 16 -24.45 12.03 7.27
C THR A 16 -23.45 11.99 6.12
N GLN A 17 -22.24 12.50 6.35
CA GLN A 17 -21.14 12.48 5.38
C GLN A 17 -20.74 11.04 5.03
N LEU A 18 -20.56 10.19 6.03
CA LEU A 18 -20.16 8.79 5.84
C LEU A 18 -21.18 7.99 5.03
N LEU A 19 -22.47 8.28 5.18
CA LEU A 19 -23.51 7.65 4.35
C LEU A 19 -23.45 8.06 2.87
N GLN A 20 -22.99 9.27 2.57
CA GLN A 20 -22.79 9.72 1.19
C GLN A 20 -21.56 9.06 0.56
N GLU A 21 -20.53 8.81 1.37
CA GLU A 21 -19.28 8.19 0.92
C GLU A 21 -19.38 6.66 0.76
N ARG A 22 -20.34 6.00 1.42
CA ARG A 22 -20.41 4.52 1.52
C ARG A 22 -21.73 3.92 1.04
N ASP A 23 -22.16 4.28 -0.17
CA ASP A 23 -23.45 3.86 -0.75
C ASP A 23 -23.65 2.33 -0.81
N LYS A 24 -22.59 1.56 -1.10
CA LYS A 24 -22.65 0.08 -1.16
C LYS A 24 -22.89 -0.55 0.21
N GLU A 25 -22.19 -0.08 1.25
CA GLU A 25 -22.37 -0.55 2.64
C GLU A 25 -23.74 -0.14 3.16
N TRP A 26 -24.19 1.06 2.78
CA TRP A 26 -25.54 1.53 3.05
C TRP A 26 -26.57 0.58 2.45
N GLU A 27 -26.48 0.18 1.19
CA GLU A 27 -27.40 -0.79 0.60
C GLU A 27 -27.31 -2.16 1.29
N ALA A 28 -26.11 -2.66 1.58
CA ALA A 28 -25.90 -3.94 2.28
C ALA A 28 -26.52 -3.95 3.70
N SER A 29 -26.51 -2.80 4.39
CA SER A 29 -27.08 -2.67 5.74
C SER A 29 -28.58 -2.97 5.82
N ARG A 30 -29.31 -2.96 4.70
CA ARG A 30 -30.76 -3.24 4.66
C ARG A 30 -31.10 -4.61 5.26
N LYS A 31 -30.27 -5.63 5.00
CA LYS A 31 -30.47 -7.00 5.52
C LYS A 31 -30.27 -7.12 7.03
N LEU A 32 -29.49 -6.21 7.63
CA LEU A 32 -29.13 -6.27 9.05
C LEU A 32 -30.27 -5.85 9.97
N VAL A 33 -31.22 -5.07 9.45
CA VAL A 33 -32.39 -4.59 10.18
C VAL A 33 -33.65 -5.40 9.89
N GLU A 34 -33.53 -6.52 9.16
CA GLU A 34 -34.60 -7.49 8.97
C GLU A 34 -34.91 -8.23 10.28
N ARG A 35 -36.18 -8.55 10.52
CA ARG A 35 -36.68 -9.11 11.77
C ARG A 35 -35.95 -10.38 12.23
N THR A 36 -35.49 -11.20 11.29
CA THR A 36 -34.78 -12.46 11.57
C THR A 36 -33.32 -12.26 12.01
N ARG A 37 -32.70 -11.14 11.61
CA ARG A 37 -31.28 -10.83 11.88
C ARG A 37 -31.09 -9.75 12.95
N PHE A 38 -32.11 -8.92 13.15
CA PHE A 38 -32.06 -7.74 14.01
C PHE A 38 -31.56 -8.01 15.45
N PRO A 39 -32.00 -9.08 16.16
CA PRO A 39 -31.49 -9.34 17.51
C PRO A 39 -29.96 -9.56 17.54
N THR A 40 -29.43 -10.30 16.56
CA THR A 40 -27.99 -10.56 16.43
C THR A 40 -27.23 -9.29 16.03
N THR A 41 -27.77 -8.52 15.08
CA THR A 41 -27.23 -7.22 14.68
C THR A 41 -27.15 -6.27 15.86
N LEU A 42 -28.20 -6.17 16.67
CA LEU A 42 -28.27 -5.25 17.81
C LEU A 42 -27.21 -5.57 18.87
N LYS A 43 -27.02 -6.86 19.20
CA LYS A 43 -25.96 -7.30 20.12
C LYS A 43 -24.58 -6.88 19.62
N ARG A 44 -24.27 -7.18 18.36
CA ARG A 44 -23.00 -6.81 17.73
C ARG A 44 -22.81 -5.29 17.69
N LEU A 45 -23.87 -4.53 17.40
CA LEU A 45 -23.83 -3.07 17.36
C LEU A 45 -23.53 -2.46 18.74
N ILE A 46 -24.09 -3.02 19.82
CA ILE A 46 -23.80 -2.61 21.20
C ILE A 46 -22.34 -2.93 21.57
N GLU A 47 -21.85 -4.11 21.21
CA GLU A 47 -20.45 -4.51 21.43
C GLU A 47 -19.46 -3.58 20.71
N GLU A 48 -19.69 -3.31 19.42
CA GLU A 48 -18.82 -2.43 18.62
C GLU A 48 -18.90 -0.97 19.10
N ALA A 49 -20.07 -0.49 19.54
CA ALA A 49 -20.19 0.82 20.19
C ALA A 49 -19.36 0.91 21.48
N GLY A 50 -19.26 -0.18 22.24
CA GLY A 50 -18.43 -0.27 23.44
C GLY A 50 -16.93 -0.19 23.14
N ARG A 51 -16.49 -0.80 22.04
CA ARG A 51 -15.09 -0.84 21.58
C ARG A 51 -14.63 0.41 20.85
N ALA A 52 -15.55 1.13 20.21
CA ALA A 52 -15.22 2.31 19.42
C ALA A 52 -14.55 3.41 20.25
N ASP A 53 -13.52 4.04 19.68
CA ASP A 53 -12.87 5.21 20.27
C ASP A 53 -13.74 6.45 20.07
N LEU A 54 -14.73 6.58 20.96
CA LEU A 54 -15.75 7.63 20.95
C LEU A 54 -15.71 8.45 22.23
N PRO A 55 -16.00 9.77 22.17
CA PRO A 55 -16.28 10.56 23.36
C PRO A 55 -17.34 9.86 24.23
N VAL A 56 -17.11 9.82 25.54
CA VAL A 56 -17.99 9.12 26.51
C VAL A 56 -19.45 9.53 26.34
N SER A 57 -19.71 10.82 26.12
CA SER A 57 -21.07 11.35 25.91
C SER A 57 -21.77 10.78 24.66
N ILE A 58 -21.04 10.48 23.59
CA ILE A 58 -21.59 9.86 22.37
C ILE A 58 -21.80 8.36 22.58
N ARG A 59 -20.86 7.70 23.25
CA ARG A 59 -20.96 6.28 23.61
C ARG A 59 -22.20 6.01 24.47
N ASP A 60 -22.39 6.81 25.51
CA ASP A 60 -23.56 6.73 26.39
C ASP A 60 -24.85 7.01 25.63
N ALA A 61 -24.84 8.00 24.72
CA ALA A 61 -25.98 8.32 23.88
C ALA A 61 -26.34 7.18 22.90
N ILE A 62 -25.34 6.48 22.35
CA ILE A 62 -25.53 5.28 21.52
C ILE A 62 -26.15 4.16 22.35
N VAL A 63 -25.59 3.84 23.51
CA VAL A 63 -26.11 2.79 24.40
C VAL A 63 -27.56 3.09 24.80
N LEU A 64 -27.86 4.33 25.20
CA LEU A 64 -29.21 4.76 25.54
C LEU A 64 -30.18 4.67 24.34
N ALA A 65 -29.71 4.98 23.12
CA ALA A 65 -30.53 4.93 21.91
C ALA A 65 -30.76 3.50 21.40
N LEU A 66 -29.82 2.58 21.65
CA LEU A 66 -29.92 1.16 21.30
C LEU A 66 -30.67 0.33 22.35
N GLY A 67 -30.93 0.89 23.53
CA GLY A 67 -31.74 0.26 24.57
C GLY A 67 -31.12 -1.05 25.08
N HIS A 68 -31.97 -2.01 25.44
CA HIS A 68 -31.52 -3.31 25.94
C HIS A 68 -31.31 -4.30 24.79
N ALA A 69 -30.31 -5.17 24.93
CA ALA A 69 -29.93 -6.19 23.94
C ALA A 69 -31.02 -7.25 23.62
N GLU A 70 -32.18 -7.16 24.26
CA GLU A 70 -33.31 -8.09 24.11
C GLU A 70 -34.37 -7.62 23.09
N ALA A 71 -34.22 -6.43 22.50
CA ALA A 71 -35.16 -5.95 21.49
C ALA A 71 -35.19 -6.88 20.26
N VAL A 72 -36.40 -7.26 19.83
CA VAL A 72 -36.61 -8.26 18.76
C VAL A 72 -36.93 -7.58 17.42
N LYS A 73 -37.36 -6.32 17.45
CA LYS A 73 -37.61 -5.48 16.27
C LYS A 73 -37.25 -4.02 16.55
N ILE A 74 -37.00 -3.25 15.49
CA ILE A 74 -36.59 -1.84 15.58
C ILE A 74 -37.61 -0.99 16.35
N GLN A 75 -38.90 -1.33 16.29
CA GLN A 75 -39.94 -0.59 17.00
C GLN A 75 -39.84 -0.71 18.52
N ASP A 76 -39.08 -1.68 19.03
CA ASP A 76 -38.82 -1.84 20.46
C ASP A 76 -37.71 -0.87 20.94
N LEU A 77 -36.99 -0.23 20.01
CA LEU A 77 -35.93 0.72 20.34
C LEU A 77 -36.48 2.12 20.67
N PRO A 78 -35.77 2.91 21.50
CA PRO A 78 -36.06 4.32 21.76
C PRO A 78 -35.94 5.21 20.50
N GLY A 79 -36.96 5.18 19.63
CA GLY A 79 -36.97 5.91 18.36
C GLY A 79 -36.67 7.41 18.43
N PRO A 80 -37.22 8.17 19.40
CA PRO A 80 -36.86 9.57 19.59
C PRO A 80 -35.38 9.80 19.90
N ARG A 81 -34.75 8.90 20.66
CA ARG A 81 -33.31 8.97 20.99
C ARG A 81 -32.44 8.63 19.79
N LEU A 82 -32.83 7.66 18.98
CA LEU A 82 -32.14 7.37 17.72
C LEU A 82 -32.18 8.55 16.75
N LYS A 83 -33.32 9.23 16.66
CA LYS A 83 -33.48 10.46 15.86
C LYS A 83 -32.67 11.62 16.44
N GLU A 84 -32.65 11.76 17.76
CA GLU A 84 -31.80 12.73 18.43
C GLU A 84 -30.32 12.42 18.17
N LEU A 85 -29.87 11.17 18.23
CA LEU A 85 -28.46 10.83 18.04
C LEU A 85 -27.99 11.04 16.60
N THR A 86 -28.78 10.60 15.61
CA THR A 86 -28.34 10.49 14.20
C THR A 86 -29.00 11.50 13.25
N GLY A 87 -30.09 12.15 13.66
CA GLY A 87 -30.94 12.95 12.77
C GLY A 87 -31.88 12.12 11.88
N LEU A 88 -31.84 10.79 11.97
CA LEU A 88 -32.53 9.88 11.06
C LEU A 88 -33.72 9.16 11.72
N PRO A 89 -34.74 8.71 10.95
CA PRO A 89 -35.77 7.80 11.44
C PRO A 89 -35.17 6.48 11.98
N PRO A 90 -35.81 5.79 12.94
CA PRO A 90 -35.21 4.67 13.68
C PRO A 90 -34.54 3.59 12.82
N THR A 91 -35.21 3.12 11.76
CA THR A 91 -34.64 2.12 10.84
C THR A 91 -33.38 2.63 10.13
N LYS A 92 -33.39 3.89 9.68
CA LYS A 92 -32.23 4.51 9.02
C LYS A 92 -31.12 4.82 10.02
N ALA A 93 -31.47 5.20 11.25
CA ALA A 93 -30.54 5.45 12.34
C ALA A 93 -29.76 4.18 12.70
N VAL A 94 -30.43 3.05 12.90
CA VAL A 94 -29.77 1.76 13.17
C VAL A 94 -28.88 1.35 12.00
N ARG A 95 -29.37 1.43 10.76
CA ARG A 95 -28.55 1.15 9.57
C ARG A 95 -27.30 2.03 9.50
N ALA A 96 -27.45 3.32 9.77
CA ALA A 96 -26.35 4.28 9.74
C ALA A 96 -25.32 3.97 10.82
N LEU A 97 -25.76 3.62 12.03
CA LEU A 97 -24.87 3.14 13.08
C LEU A 97 -24.17 1.83 12.70
N CYS A 98 -24.85 0.90 12.02
CA CYS A 98 -24.22 -0.32 11.52
C CYS A 98 -23.11 -0.04 10.50
N VAL A 99 -23.30 0.93 9.60
CA VAL A 99 -22.27 1.33 8.62
C VAL A 99 -21.13 2.05 9.35
N TRP A 100 -21.45 3.00 10.24
CA TRP A 100 -20.47 3.81 10.96
C TRP A 100 -19.58 2.97 11.90
N LEU A 101 -20.18 2.02 12.62
CA LEU A 101 -19.48 1.10 13.54
C LEU A 101 -18.92 -0.16 12.85
N GLY A 102 -18.99 -0.26 11.51
CA GLY A 102 -18.42 -1.40 10.79
C GLY A 102 -19.11 -2.75 11.05
N VAL A 103 -20.38 -2.74 11.48
CA VAL A 103 -21.20 -3.94 11.68
C VAL A 103 -21.67 -4.53 10.35
N VAL A 104 -21.76 -3.70 9.30
CA VAL A 104 -21.93 -4.20 7.93
C VAL A 104 -20.71 -5.04 7.59
N GLU A 105 -20.92 -6.35 7.53
CA GLU A 105 -19.97 -7.24 6.88
C GLU A 105 -19.81 -6.72 5.46
N GLY A 106 -18.59 -6.24 5.15
CA GLY A 106 -18.19 -6.08 3.77
C GLY A 106 -18.42 -7.40 3.01
N PRO A 107 -18.39 -7.40 1.67
CA PRO A 107 -18.37 -8.67 0.94
C PRO A 107 -17.35 -9.58 1.62
N ALA A 108 -17.77 -10.79 2.02
CA ALA A 108 -16.92 -11.75 2.70
C ALA A 108 -15.56 -11.74 2.00
N LEU A 109 -14.47 -11.56 2.76
CA LEU A 109 -13.15 -11.39 2.18
C LEU A 109 -12.94 -12.48 1.14
N GLN A 110 -12.95 -12.07 -0.14
CA GLN A 110 -12.83 -13.00 -1.25
C GLN A 110 -11.51 -13.76 -1.15
N TRP A 111 -10.51 -13.13 -0.54
CA TRP A 111 -9.15 -13.62 -0.43
C TRP A 111 -8.80 -13.96 1.02
N PRO A 112 -8.19 -15.13 1.26
CA PRO A 112 -7.71 -15.50 2.58
C PRO A 112 -6.54 -14.60 3.01
N LEU A 113 -6.38 -14.43 4.32
CA LEU A 113 -5.31 -13.63 4.92
C LEU A 113 -4.42 -14.53 5.76
N THR A 114 -3.11 -14.28 5.68
CA THR A 114 -2.18 -14.97 6.56
C THR A 114 -2.38 -14.56 8.03
N ALA A 115 -2.36 -15.56 8.91
CA ALA A 115 -2.37 -15.37 10.36
C ALA A 115 -0.97 -15.05 10.93
N LEU A 116 0.08 -15.03 10.11
CA LEU A 116 1.44 -14.74 10.55
C LEU A 116 1.55 -13.34 11.16
N GLN A 117 2.14 -13.29 12.35
CA GLN A 117 2.40 -12.06 13.09
C GLN A 117 3.75 -11.47 12.69
N SER A 118 3.91 -10.15 12.87
CA SER A 118 5.13 -9.42 12.47
C SER A 118 6.40 -9.96 13.14
N ASP A 119 6.32 -10.44 14.40
CA ASP A 119 7.45 -11.08 15.10
C ASP A 119 7.93 -12.39 14.46
N ALA A 120 6.98 -13.23 14.03
CA ALA A 120 7.30 -14.49 13.37
C ALA A 120 7.97 -14.22 12.00
N ILE A 121 7.47 -13.22 11.27
CA ILE A 121 8.04 -12.81 9.98
C ILE A 121 9.43 -12.20 10.15
N ALA A 122 9.66 -11.42 11.21
CA ALA A 122 10.98 -10.89 11.52
C ALA A 122 12.00 -11.98 11.85
N THR A 123 11.59 -12.98 12.63
CA THR A 123 12.43 -14.15 12.93
C THR A 123 12.74 -14.94 11.66
N PHE A 124 11.75 -15.10 10.77
CA PHE A 124 11.94 -15.74 9.47
C PHE A 124 12.97 -14.99 8.62
N ALA A 125 12.81 -13.67 8.46
CA ALA A 125 13.70 -12.84 7.63
C ALA A 125 15.15 -12.78 8.16
N GLN A 126 15.37 -13.01 9.45
CA GLN A 126 16.72 -13.10 10.01
C GLN A 126 17.40 -14.44 9.72
N SER A 127 16.61 -15.52 9.54
CA SER A 127 17.11 -16.89 9.36
C SER A 127 17.19 -17.32 7.90
N HIS A 128 16.45 -16.66 7.00
CA HIS A 128 16.36 -17.02 5.59
C HIS A 128 17.02 -15.97 4.70
N ILE A 129 17.85 -16.43 3.74
CA ILE A 129 18.52 -15.56 2.77
C ILE A 129 17.53 -15.00 1.74
N ASN A 130 16.51 -15.79 1.41
CA ASN A 130 15.51 -15.46 0.41
C ASN A 130 14.16 -15.18 1.08
N PRO A 131 13.73 -13.90 1.17
CA PRO A 131 12.50 -13.54 1.88
C PRO A 131 11.23 -14.09 1.21
N PHE A 132 11.29 -14.45 -0.08
CA PHE A 132 10.14 -15.04 -0.78
C PHE A 132 9.84 -16.48 -0.37
N ASP A 133 10.79 -17.17 0.27
CA ASP A 133 10.56 -18.51 0.83
C ASP A 133 9.45 -18.50 1.90
N LEU A 134 9.12 -17.32 2.46
CA LEU A 134 7.98 -17.16 3.37
C LEU A 134 6.67 -17.66 2.77
N LEU A 135 6.51 -17.62 1.44
CA LEU A 135 5.32 -18.15 0.76
C LEU A 135 5.11 -19.64 1.02
N LEU A 136 6.21 -20.40 1.16
CA LEU A 136 6.18 -21.84 1.44
C LEU A 136 5.74 -22.13 2.88
N ASP A 137 6.03 -21.23 3.81
CA ASP A 137 5.84 -21.44 5.25
C ASP A 137 4.57 -20.78 5.81
N ALA A 138 4.09 -19.71 5.17
CA ALA A 138 2.84 -19.07 5.54
C ALA A 138 1.66 -20.02 5.42
N ASP A 139 0.56 -19.75 6.14
CA ASP A 139 -0.73 -20.42 5.94
C ASP A 139 -1.36 -20.01 4.60
N VAL A 140 -1.19 -18.75 4.19
CA VAL A 140 -1.64 -18.20 2.91
C VAL A 140 -0.44 -17.76 2.08
N ALA A 141 -0.28 -18.32 0.88
CA ALA A 141 0.73 -17.86 -0.08
C ALA A 141 0.12 -16.78 -0.98
N SER A 142 0.27 -15.51 -0.61
CA SER A 142 -0.24 -14.39 -1.41
C SER A 142 0.81 -13.30 -1.62
N LEU A 143 0.92 -12.82 -2.86
CA LEU A 143 1.83 -11.76 -3.25
C LEU A 143 1.12 -10.69 -4.08
N LEU A 144 1.39 -9.42 -3.74
CA LEU A 144 1.05 -8.25 -4.56
C LEU A 144 2.32 -7.69 -5.20
N ASP A 145 2.35 -7.61 -6.53
CA ASP A 145 3.44 -7.03 -7.32
C ASP A 145 3.03 -5.64 -7.83
N LEU A 146 3.67 -4.59 -7.29
CA LEU A 146 3.38 -3.19 -7.56
C LEU A 146 4.39 -2.62 -8.56
N GLY A 147 3.89 -2.05 -9.66
CA GLY A 147 4.75 -1.64 -10.77
C GLY A 147 5.33 -2.85 -11.48
N ALA A 148 4.47 -3.85 -11.73
CA ALA A 148 4.86 -5.18 -12.20
C ALA A 148 5.54 -5.20 -13.59
N GLY A 149 5.43 -4.11 -14.34
CA GLY A 149 6.07 -3.90 -15.63
C GLY A 149 5.77 -5.03 -16.62
N ASP A 150 6.82 -5.68 -17.09
CA ASP A 150 6.74 -6.72 -18.10
C ASP A 150 6.35 -8.09 -17.53
N LEU A 151 6.07 -8.22 -16.22
CA LEU A 151 5.74 -9.48 -15.53
C LEU A 151 6.89 -10.52 -15.50
N SER A 152 8.13 -10.12 -15.78
CA SER A 152 9.29 -11.02 -15.67
C SER A 152 9.50 -11.53 -14.25
N PHE A 153 9.42 -10.65 -13.25
CA PHE A 153 9.49 -11.04 -11.83
C PHE A 153 8.39 -12.02 -11.45
N ALA A 154 7.13 -11.72 -11.81
CA ALA A 154 5.99 -12.60 -11.59
C ALA A 154 6.19 -13.99 -12.21
N THR A 155 6.83 -14.06 -13.37
CA THR A 155 7.14 -15.33 -14.05
C THR A 155 8.15 -16.16 -13.26
N GLU A 156 9.29 -15.57 -12.88
CA GLU A 156 10.31 -16.27 -12.08
C GLU A 156 9.77 -16.71 -10.71
N LEU A 157 8.96 -15.88 -10.06
CA LEU A 157 8.28 -16.21 -8.80
C LEU A 157 7.39 -17.45 -8.97
N VAL A 158 6.56 -17.48 -10.00
CA VAL A 158 5.65 -18.60 -10.25
C VAL A 158 6.41 -19.88 -10.58
N GLU A 159 7.49 -19.80 -11.37
CA GLU A 159 8.34 -20.95 -11.68
C GLU A 159 8.96 -21.57 -10.42
N GLN A 160 9.34 -20.74 -9.45
CA GLN A 160 9.95 -21.21 -8.21
C GLN A 160 8.94 -21.75 -7.19
N TYR A 161 7.77 -21.11 -7.03
CA TYR A 161 6.88 -21.41 -5.89
C TYR A 161 5.58 -22.12 -6.25
N ALA A 162 5.06 -22.02 -7.47
CA ALA A 162 3.73 -22.57 -7.78
C ALA A 162 3.69 -24.10 -7.65
N ALA A 163 4.71 -24.80 -8.17
CA ALA A 163 4.75 -26.27 -8.09
C ALA A 163 4.90 -26.79 -6.65
N PRO A 164 5.86 -26.30 -5.84
CA PRO A 164 5.98 -26.71 -4.43
C PRO A 164 4.72 -26.42 -3.59
N LEU A 165 4.06 -25.28 -3.83
CA LEU A 165 2.80 -24.96 -3.15
C LEU A 165 1.67 -25.90 -3.57
N HIS A 166 1.54 -26.16 -4.87
CA HIS A 166 0.51 -27.05 -5.39
C HIS A 166 0.66 -28.48 -4.86
N GLN A 167 1.89 -28.99 -4.72
CA GLN A 167 2.17 -30.28 -4.10
C GLN A 167 1.71 -30.35 -2.63
N ARG A 168 1.69 -29.22 -1.94
CA ARG A 168 1.17 -29.06 -0.57
C ARG A 168 -0.33 -28.73 -0.54
N GLN A 169 -1.04 -28.88 -1.67
CA GLN A 169 -2.45 -28.53 -1.84
C GLN A 169 -2.76 -27.06 -1.50
N ARG A 170 -1.79 -26.18 -1.74
CA ARG A 170 -1.92 -24.74 -1.54
C ARG A 170 -1.82 -24.02 -2.89
N GLU A 171 -2.62 -23.00 -3.06
CA GLU A 171 -2.59 -22.13 -4.24
C GLU A 171 -1.73 -20.90 -3.95
N LEU A 172 -0.95 -20.47 -4.94
CA LEU A 172 -0.31 -19.15 -4.92
C LEU A 172 -1.32 -18.11 -5.42
N ILE A 173 -1.61 -17.10 -4.61
CA ILE A 173 -2.40 -15.93 -5.02
C ILE A 173 -1.42 -14.85 -5.46
N LEU A 174 -1.49 -14.42 -6.72
CA LEU A 174 -0.60 -13.41 -7.28
C LEU A 174 -1.40 -12.32 -7.99
N HIS A 175 -1.37 -11.11 -7.44
CA HIS A 175 -1.96 -9.94 -8.09
C HIS A 175 -0.85 -8.99 -8.51
N ALA A 176 -0.91 -8.53 -9.76
CA ALA A 176 0.05 -7.60 -10.32
C ALA A 176 -0.68 -6.33 -10.77
N VAL A 177 -0.13 -5.16 -10.42
CA VAL A 177 -0.70 -3.84 -10.75
C VAL A 177 0.34 -3.02 -11.49
N ASP A 178 -0.04 -2.42 -12.61
CA ASP A 178 0.83 -1.53 -13.36
C ASP A 178 0.06 -0.41 -14.08
N ARG A 179 0.71 0.75 -14.21
CA ARG A 179 0.17 1.94 -14.91
C ARG A 179 0.30 1.86 -16.42
N LEU A 180 1.15 0.96 -16.92
CA LEU A 180 1.29 0.67 -18.33
C LEU A 180 -0.01 0.07 -18.85
N GLN A 181 -0.55 0.72 -19.88
CA GLN A 181 -1.76 0.27 -20.55
C GLN A 181 -1.41 -0.80 -21.59
N PRO A 182 -1.93 -2.05 -21.46
CA PRO A 182 -1.70 -3.07 -22.45
C PRO A 182 -2.10 -2.60 -23.85
N GLY A 183 -1.16 -2.66 -24.80
CA GLY A 183 -1.37 -2.23 -26.19
C GLY A 183 -1.10 -0.75 -26.48
N SER A 184 -0.74 0.07 -25.48
CA SER A 184 -0.23 1.42 -25.72
C SER A 184 1.11 1.40 -26.44
N LYS A 185 1.37 2.42 -27.28
CA LYS A 185 2.68 2.59 -27.93
C LYS A 185 3.69 3.23 -26.98
N LEU A 186 3.23 3.80 -25.87
CA LEU A 186 4.04 4.41 -24.83
C LEU A 186 4.31 3.38 -23.73
N GLY A 187 5.58 3.04 -23.51
CA GLY A 187 6.01 2.02 -22.55
C GLY A 187 7.01 1.01 -23.12
N GLY A 188 7.03 0.84 -24.44
CA GLY A 188 8.04 0.07 -25.16
C GLY A 188 8.28 -1.33 -24.55
N PRO A 189 9.54 -1.69 -24.20
CA PRO A 189 9.89 -3.03 -23.72
C PRO A 189 9.38 -3.34 -22.30
N LEU A 190 8.75 -2.37 -21.61
CA LEU A 190 8.21 -2.58 -20.26
C LEU A 190 6.80 -3.19 -20.29
N HIS A 191 6.17 -3.29 -21.46
CA HIS A 191 4.88 -3.95 -21.59
C HIS A 191 5.01 -5.46 -21.44
N PRO A 192 4.07 -6.11 -20.74
CA PRO A 192 4.07 -7.56 -20.67
C PRO A 192 3.75 -8.16 -22.03
N GLU A 193 4.56 -9.14 -22.44
CA GLU A 193 4.30 -9.93 -23.64
C GLU A 193 3.02 -10.75 -23.47
N ARG A 194 2.22 -10.86 -24.54
CA ARG A 194 0.94 -11.58 -24.52
C ARG A 194 1.12 -13.05 -24.14
N GLU A 195 2.20 -13.67 -24.59
CA GLU A 195 2.52 -15.07 -24.29
C GLU A 195 2.78 -15.26 -22.79
N ARG A 196 3.58 -14.37 -22.18
CA ARG A 196 3.85 -14.37 -20.73
C ARG A 196 2.57 -14.22 -19.92
N LEU A 197 1.71 -13.26 -20.28
CA LEU A 197 0.43 -13.05 -19.61
C LEU A 197 -0.48 -14.28 -19.69
N ASN A 198 -0.56 -14.91 -20.87
CA ASN A 198 -1.36 -16.12 -21.07
C ASN A 198 -0.78 -17.33 -20.32
N GLY A 199 0.55 -17.44 -20.25
CA GLY A 199 1.25 -18.50 -19.52
C GLY A 199 1.03 -18.39 -18.01
N LEU A 200 0.98 -17.18 -17.46
CA LEU A 200 0.61 -16.94 -16.06
C LEU A 200 -0.86 -17.30 -15.80
N ARG A 201 -1.79 -16.84 -16.65
CA ARG A 201 -3.23 -17.13 -16.50
C ARG A 201 -3.62 -18.60 -16.59
N SER A 202 -2.83 -19.41 -17.30
CA SER A 202 -3.11 -20.84 -17.49
C SER A 202 -2.34 -21.75 -16.53
N ARG A 203 -1.53 -21.19 -15.61
CA ARG A 203 -0.66 -21.97 -14.74
C ARG A 203 -1.46 -22.73 -13.65
N PRO A 204 -1.30 -24.05 -13.51
CA PRO A 204 -1.90 -24.79 -12.40
C PRO A 204 -1.36 -24.37 -11.04
N GLY A 205 -2.24 -24.33 -10.03
CA GLY A 205 -1.86 -23.96 -8.66
C GLY A 205 -1.60 -22.47 -8.45
N LEU A 206 -2.01 -21.62 -9.40
CA LEU A 206 -1.87 -20.17 -9.37
C LEU A 206 -3.22 -19.49 -9.60
N SER A 207 -3.62 -18.64 -8.66
CA SER A 207 -4.68 -17.64 -8.85
C SER A 207 -4.04 -16.32 -9.22
N PHE A 208 -4.06 -15.99 -10.52
CA PHE A 208 -3.35 -14.85 -11.06
C PHE A 208 -4.28 -13.79 -11.65
N GLN A 209 -4.03 -12.52 -11.30
CA GLN A 209 -4.65 -11.36 -11.93
C GLN A 209 -3.62 -10.27 -12.24
N PHE A 210 -3.77 -9.65 -13.41
CA PHE A 210 -2.98 -8.49 -13.82
C PHE A 210 -3.90 -7.31 -14.14
N TYR A 211 -3.68 -6.21 -13.44
CA TYR A 211 -4.40 -4.95 -13.58
C TYR A 211 -3.48 -3.91 -14.22
N GLY A 212 -3.37 -3.96 -15.55
CA GLY A 212 -2.71 -2.92 -16.34
C GLY A 212 -3.58 -1.66 -16.46
N ASN A 213 -2.96 -0.52 -16.74
CA ASN A 213 -3.62 0.81 -16.72
C ASN A 213 -4.27 1.17 -15.38
N HIS A 214 -3.66 0.75 -14.26
CA HIS A 214 -4.14 1.10 -12.92
C HIS A 214 -3.01 1.76 -12.13
N ASP A 215 -3.30 2.89 -11.50
CA ASP A 215 -2.35 3.53 -10.57
C ASP A 215 -2.30 2.71 -9.28
N MET A 216 -1.10 2.30 -8.88
CA MET A 216 -0.88 1.58 -7.62
C MET A 216 -1.30 2.39 -6.39
N PHE A 217 -1.46 3.72 -6.54
CA PHE A 217 -1.94 4.63 -5.50
C PHE A 217 -3.44 4.90 -5.55
N ASP A 218 -4.15 4.38 -6.57
CA ASP A 218 -5.60 4.48 -6.71
C ASP A 218 -6.24 3.09 -6.84
N LEU A 219 -6.20 2.34 -5.75
CA LEU A 219 -6.69 0.96 -5.68
C LEU A 219 -8.17 0.87 -5.26
N GLY A 220 -8.84 2.01 -5.05
CA GLY A 220 -10.16 2.07 -4.43
C GLY A 220 -11.22 1.26 -5.20
N GLU A 221 -11.24 1.32 -6.53
CA GLU A 221 -12.16 0.52 -7.34
C GLU A 221 -11.90 -0.98 -7.19
N LEU A 222 -10.63 -1.39 -7.22
CA LEU A 222 -10.23 -2.79 -7.12
C LEU A 222 -10.55 -3.35 -5.73
N ASP A 223 -10.34 -2.57 -4.67
CA ASP A 223 -10.72 -2.95 -3.31
C ASP A 223 -12.23 -3.10 -3.16
N GLN A 224 -12.99 -2.10 -3.62
CA GLN A 224 -14.46 -2.11 -3.50
C GLN A 224 -15.13 -3.24 -4.29
N THR A 225 -14.45 -3.77 -5.31
CA THR A 225 -14.94 -4.88 -6.13
C THR A 225 -14.38 -6.23 -5.68
N GLY A 226 -13.62 -6.28 -4.59
CA GLY A 226 -13.04 -7.52 -4.05
C GLY A 226 -11.93 -8.11 -4.93
N LYS A 227 -11.46 -7.38 -5.94
CA LYS A 227 -10.45 -7.84 -6.90
C LYS A 227 -9.08 -8.03 -6.25
N LEU A 228 -8.79 -7.27 -5.20
CA LEU A 228 -7.54 -7.38 -4.43
C LEU A 228 -7.81 -7.94 -3.03
N ALA A 229 -6.85 -8.69 -2.51
CA ALA A 229 -6.81 -8.99 -1.08
C ALA A 229 -6.55 -7.69 -0.30
N PRO A 230 -7.18 -7.49 0.88
CA PRO A 230 -6.93 -6.30 1.68
C PRO A 230 -5.48 -6.24 2.17
N ARG A 231 -4.86 -7.40 2.45
CA ARG A 231 -3.46 -7.55 2.85
C ARG A 231 -2.90 -8.89 2.34
N TYR A 232 -1.64 -8.88 1.93
CA TYR A 232 -0.92 -10.00 1.34
C TYR A 232 0.19 -10.46 2.28
N THR A 233 0.58 -11.72 2.16
CA THR A 233 1.77 -12.24 2.84
C THR A 233 3.00 -11.45 2.42
N ILE A 234 3.15 -11.20 1.12
CA ILE A 234 4.23 -10.36 0.57
C ILE A 234 3.63 -9.25 -0.30
N ALA A 235 4.10 -8.02 -0.12
CA ALA A 235 3.98 -6.96 -1.12
C ALA A 235 5.37 -6.69 -1.69
N ALA A 236 5.49 -6.61 -3.01
CA ALA A 236 6.76 -6.37 -3.70
C ALA A 236 6.63 -5.17 -4.63
N CYS A 237 7.71 -4.39 -4.77
CA CYS A 237 7.87 -3.41 -5.83
C CYS A 237 9.31 -3.51 -6.35
N TRP A 238 9.46 -3.87 -7.62
CA TRP A 238 10.76 -4.00 -8.26
C TRP A 238 11.09 -2.77 -9.09
N ALA A 239 12.33 -2.28 -8.95
CA ALA A 239 12.84 -1.10 -9.62
C ALA A 239 11.87 0.09 -9.49
N PRO A 240 11.54 0.55 -8.26
CA PRO A 240 10.69 1.71 -8.07
C PRO A 240 11.22 2.88 -8.90
N ALA A 241 10.36 3.42 -9.77
CA ALA A 241 10.80 4.30 -10.83
C ALA A 241 11.33 5.67 -10.36
N THR A 242 12.50 6.04 -10.87
CA THR A 242 12.95 7.44 -10.96
C THR A 242 12.28 8.11 -12.18
N PRO A 243 11.70 9.32 -12.03
CA PRO A 243 11.77 10.20 -10.85
C PRO A 243 10.64 10.02 -9.82
N THR A 244 9.61 9.22 -10.09
CA THR A 244 8.37 9.13 -9.28
C THR A 244 8.60 8.97 -7.77
N PHE A 245 9.60 8.20 -7.36
CA PHE A 245 9.93 7.93 -5.96
C PHE A 245 11.25 8.57 -5.48
N ALA A 246 11.94 9.28 -6.37
CA ALA A 246 13.27 9.84 -6.12
C ALA A 246 13.23 11.26 -5.52
N TYR A 247 12.03 11.82 -5.34
CA TYR A 247 11.82 13.14 -4.77
C TYR A 247 10.65 13.08 -3.79
N GLU A 248 10.86 13.48 -2.54
CA GLU A 248 9.84 13.44 -1.48
C GLU A 248 9.08 14.78 -1.35
N PRO A 249 7.80 14.86 -1.75
CA PRO A 249 7.02 16.10 -1.69
C PRO A 249 6.82 16.68 -0.28
N THR A 250 6.93 15.88 0.79
CA THR A 250 6.81 16.42 2.16
C THR A 250 8.01 17.24 2.59
N ARG A 251 9.15 17.16 1.88
CA ARG A 251 10.37 17.93 2.20
C ARG A 251 10.86 18.79 1.04
N LEU A 252 10.51 18.47 -0.20
CA LEU A 252 10.93 19.19 -1.40
C LEU A 252 9.76 19.99 -1.99
N SER A 253 9.98 21.28 -2.24
CA SER A 253 9.01 22.12 -2.94
C SER A 253 8.86 21.72 -4.40
N GLN A 254 7.68 21.98 -4.96
CA GLN A 254 7.38 21.70 -6.37
C GLN A 254 8.35 22.41 -7.33
N ASP A 255 8.79 23.62 -6.99
CA ASP A 255 9.73 24.40 -7.80
C ASP A 255 11.09 23.70 -7.88
N ILE A 256 11.61 23.21 -6.75
CA ILE A 256 12.88 22.49 -6.69
C ILE A 256 12.82 21.18 -7.47
N ILE A 257 11.73 20.42 -7.28
CA ILE A 257 11.48 19.19 -8.03
C ILE A 257 11.46 19.48 -9.54
N THR A 258 10.74 20.51 -9.96
CA THR A 258 10.60 20.87 -11.38
C THR A 258 11.93 21.31 -11.98
N GLN A 259 12.69 22.15 -11.28
CA GLN A 259 14.03 22.57 -11.70
C GLN A 259 14.99 21.39 -11.82
N GLU A 260 14.96 20.48 -10.86
CA GLU A 260 15.82 19.30 -10.86
C GLU A 260 15.46 18.31 -11.98
N LEU A 261 14.17 18.12 -12.26
CA LEU A 261 13.71 17.34 -13.41
C LEU A 261 14.19 17.95 -14.73
N GLN A 262 14.06 19.26 -14.90
CA GLN A 262 14.53 19.96 -16.10
C GLN A 262 16.05 19.85 -16.25
N ARG A 263 16.79 19.95 -15.14
CA ARG A 263 18.25 19.82 -15.10
C ARG A 263 18.74 18.42 -15.46
N THR A 264 18.09 17.38 -14.92
CA THR A 264 18.57 15.99 -15.03
C THR A 264 17.95 15.22 -16.20
N LYS A 265 16.70 15.51 -16.57
CA LYS A 265 15.98 14.80 -17.63
C LYS A 265 15.81 15.64 -18.91
N GLY A 266 16.00 16.95 -18.83
CA GLY A 266 15.80 17.88 -19.94
C GLY A 266 14.43 18.56 -19.92
N GLN A 267 14.20 19.48 -20.86
CA GLN A 267 12.92 20.19 -20.98
C GLN A 267 11.80 19.21 -21.36
N PHE A 268 10.64 19.31 -20.73
CA PHE A 268 9.52 18.39 -20.97
C PHE A 268 8.18 19.10 -21.06
N ARG A 269 7.25 18.50 -21.81
CA ARG A 269 5.88 19.00 -21.97
C ARG A 269 4.89 17.87 -22.23
N GLN A 270 3.64 18.11 -21.88
CA GLN A 270 2.51 17.25 -22.29
C GLN A 270 2.25 17.43 -23.79
N THR A 271 1.98 16.33 -24.49
CA THR A 271 1.64 16.31 -25.92
C THR A 271 0.66 15.18 -26.22
N LEU A 272 0.28 15.03 -27.50
CA LEU A 272 -0.47 13.88 -28.01
C LEU A 272 0.39 13.11 -29.00
N PHE A 273 0.46 11.79 -28.86
CA PHE A 273 1.13 10.90 -29.81
C PHE A 273 0.14 9.85 -30.30
N SER A 274 -0.11 9.76 -31.61
CA SER A 274 -1.12 8.82 -32.16
C SER A 274 -2.51 8.91 -31.49
N GLY A 275 -2.88 10.06 -30.91
CA GLY A 275 -4.14 10.26 -30.20
C GLY A 275 -4.15 9.89 -28.71
N GLU A 276 -3.06 9.33 -28.16
CA GLU A 276 -2.89 9.12 -26.72
C GLU A 276 -2.09 10.27 -26.06
N PRO A 277 -2.43 10.69 -24.82
CA PRO A 277 -1.62 11.63 -24.05
C PRO A 277 -0.21 11.10 -23.84
N ALA A 278 0.79 11.95 -24.03
CA ALA A 278 2.20 11.59 -23.91
C ALA A 278 2.99 12.70 -23.21
N LEU A 279 4.08 12.30 -22.55
CA LEU A 279 5.12 13.21 -22.07
C LEU A 279 6.24 13.24 -23.11
N GLU A 280 6.48 14.40 -23.71
CA GLU A 280 7.64 14.64 -24.56
C GLU A 280 8.78 15.22 -23.72
N VAL A 281 9.95 14.60 -23.80
CA VAL A 281 11.17 15.04 -23.10
C VAL A 281 12.27 15.28 -24.14
N GLN A 282 12.85 16.47 -24.12
CA GLN A 282 13.96 16.87 -24.99
C GLN A 282 15.28 16.39 -24.37
N HIS A 283 15.95 15.46 -25.05
CA HIS A 283 17.23 14.90 -24.63
C HIS A 283 18.25 15.04 -25.77
N GLY A 284 19.15 16.02 -25.62
CA GLY A 284 20.01 16.46 -26.72
C GLY A 284 19.16 16.95 -27.90
N ASP A 285 19.45 16.44 -29.11
CA ASP A 285 18.72 16.79 -30.33
C ASP A 285 17.48 15.92 -30.60
N ARG A 286 17.06 15.09 -29.63
CA ARG A 286 15.97 14.12 -29.79
C ARG A 286 14.83 14.38 -28.81
N ALA A 287 13.61 14.30 -29.34
CA ALA A 287 12.40 14.20 -28.53
C ALA A 287 12.12 12.72 -28.18
N LEU A 288 12.12 12.40 -26.89
CA LEU A 288 11.71 11.10 -26.37
C LEU A 288 10.27 11.17 -25.87
N LEU A 289 9.52 10.10 -26.08
CA LEU A 289 8.11 10.01 -25.69
C LEU A 289 7.92 8.98 -24.59
N PHE A 290 7.19 9.36 -23.56
CA PHE A 290 6.86 8.53 -22.41
C PHE A 290 5.36 8.60 -22.12
N PRO A 291 4.84 7.65 -21.31
CA PRO A 291 3.52 7.83 -20.71
C PRO A 291 3.41 9.18 -19.98
N PRO A 292 2.23 9.82 -19.98
CA PRO A 292 2.05 11.21 -19.51
C PRO A 292 2.36 11.36 -18.01
N TRP A 293 2.30 10.25 -17.28
CA TRP A 293 2.54 10.15 -15.86
C TRP A 293 3.98 9.83 -15.47
N LYS A 294 4.91 9.67 -16.43
CA LYS A 294 6.30 9.27 -16.16
C LYS A 294 7.00 10.19 -15.15
N PHE A 295 6.64 11.48 -15.12
CA PHE A 295 7.17 12.49 -14.19
C PHE A 295 6.17 12.90 -13.09
N GLU A 296 5.09 12.14 -12.88
CA GLU A 296 4.28 12.32 -11.67
C GLU A 296 5.11 11.90 -10.45
N ILE A 297 5.33 12.86 -9.55
CA ILE A 297 6.08 12.66 -8.33
C ILE A 297 5.13 12.25 -7.21
N ARG A 298 5.45 11.14 -6.55
CA ARG A 298 4.70 10.59 -5.42
C ARG A 298 5.53 10.56 -4.14
N GLY A 299 6.84 10.31 -4.28
CA GLY A 299 7.78 10.24 -3.17
C GLY A 299 7.84 8.88 -2.47
N PRO A 300 8.95 8.58 -1.79
CA PRO A 300 9.16 7.32 -1.07
C PRO A 300 8.15 7.11 0.06
N LEU A 301 7.67 8.16 0.72
CA LEU A 301 6.74 8.04 1.85
C LEU A 301 5.40 7.42 1.40
N ALA A 302 4.90 7.80 0.22
CA ALA A 302 3.71 7.21 -0.38
C ALA A 302 3.91 5.73 -0.71
N LEU A 303 5.08 5.36 -1.25
CA LEU A 303 5.41 3.96 -1.52
C LEU A 303 5.46 3.15 -0.21
N LEU A 304 6.12 3.67 0.83
CA LEU A 304 6.22 2.99 2.13
C LEU A 304 4.85 2.81 2.81
N ASP A 305 3.96 3.81 2.78
CA ASP A 305 2.61 3.68 3.37
C ASP A 305 1.78 2.64 2.60
N LEU A 306 1.88 2.62 1.26
CA LEU A 306 1.21 1.62 0.42
C LEU A 306 1.70 0.21 0.74
N MET A 307 3.02 0.02 0.77
CA MET A 307 3.64 -1.26 1.10
C MET A 307 3.21 -1.73 2.50
N ALA A 308 3.28 -0.85 3.51
CA ALA A 308 2.91 -1.18 4.88
C ALA A 308 1.43 -1.55 5.05
N ARG A 309 0.52 -0.96 4.26
CA ARG A 309 -0.90 -1.31 4.24
C ARG A 309 -1.16 -2.66 3.59
N ARG A 310 -0.41 -2.98 2.52
CA ARG A 310 -0.68 -4.13 1.68
C ARG A 310 0.11 -5.37 2.04
N GLY A 311 1.29 -5.26 2.65
CA GLY A 311 2.15 -6.39 2.97
C GLY A 311 2.20 -6.72 4.46
N ARG A 312 2.42 -8.00 4.77
CA ARG A 312 2.96 -8.46 6.06
C ARG A 312 4.49 -8.50 6.03
N LEU A 313 5.04 -8.85 4.88
CA LEU A 313 6.43 -8.65 4.48
C LEU A 313 6.44 -7.77 3.23
N CYS A 314 7.30 -6.77 3.20
CA CYS A 314 7.40 -5.83 2.09
C CYS A 314 8.80 -5.90 1.48
N ILE A 315 8.88 -6.01 0.17
CA ILE A 315 10.16 -6.14 -0.55
C ILE A 315 10.26 -5.04 -1.59
N LEU A 316 11.31 -4.23 -1.49
CA LEU A 316 11.70 -3.29 -2.54
C LEU A 316 12.98 -3.82 -3.16
N GLY A 317 12.90 -4.27 -4.41
CA GLY A 317 14.03 -4.89 -5.12
C GLY A 317 14.59 -3.98 -6.20
N ALA A 318 15.89 -4.07 -6.46
CA ALA A 318 16.60 -3.28 -7.47
C ALA A 318 16.33 -1.76 -7.37
N VAL A 319 16.36 -1.23 -6.14
CA VAL A 319 16.18 0.18 -5.84
C VAL A 319 17.44 0.95 -6.25
N ASP A 320 17.32 1.91 -7.15
CA ASP A 320 18.45 2.77 -7.54
C ASP A 320 18.93 3.65 -6.37
N ALA A 321 20.12 4.23 -6.51
CA ALA A 321 20.73 5.00 -5.43
C ALA A 321 19.88 6.21 -5.00
N GLN A 322 19.27 6.92 -5.95
CA GLN A 322 18.51 8.13 -5.66
C GLN A 322 17.25 7.79 -4.84
N VAL A 323 16.49 6.78 -5.28
CA VAL A 323 15.30 6.31 -4.54
C VAL A 323 15.69 5.68 -3.20
N PHE A 324 16.81 4.96 -3.14
CA PHE A 324 17.29 4.31 -1.92
C PHE A 324 17.53 5.31 -0.77
N TRP A 325 18.30 6.37 -1.03
CA TRP A 325 18.61 7.36 0.01
C TRP A 325 17.38 8.16 0.44
N GLU A 326 16.46 8.42 -0.49
CA GLU A 326 15.17 9.03 -0.16
C GLU A 326 14.31 8.12 0.72
N ILE A 327 14.22 6.82 0.42
CA ILE A 327 13.56 5.84 1.30
C ILE A 327 14.22 5.83 2.69
N LEU A 328 15.56 5.79 2.74
CA LEU A 328 16.29 5.75 4.00
C LEU A 328 16.01 6.98 4.87
N SER A 329 15.88 8.17 4.27
CA SER A 329 15.50 9.40 4.97
C SER A 329 14.15 9.29 5.69
N GLN A 330 13.22 8.48 5.19
CA GLN A 330 11.90 8.28 5.80
C GLN A 330 11.91 7.24 6.92
N LEU A 331 12.89 6.34 6.91
CA LEU A 331 13.01 5.22 7.86
C LEU A 331 13.87 5.56 9.07
N LEU A 332 14.76 6.55 8.97
CA LEU A 332 15.61 6.99 10.08
C LEU A 332 14.88 7.99 10.99
N ASP A 333 15.14 7.95 12.29
CA ASP A 333 14.40 8.76 13.26
C ASP A 333 14.71 10.26 13.17
N ASP A 334 15.99 10.61 13.11
CA ASP A 334 16.49 11.99 13.19
C ASP A 334 16.08 12.87 11.98
N GLU A 335 15.56 14.06 12.25
CA GLU A 335 15.17 15.05 11.22
C GLU A 335 16.35 15.54 10.37
N ARG A 336 17.59 15.42 10.85
CA ARG A 336 18.78 15.77 10.06
C ARG A 336 18.86 15.03 8.73
N TYR A 337 18.29 13.82 8.66
CA TYR A 337 18.28 13.01 7.44
C TYR A 337 17.21 13.47 6.44
N ARG A 338 16.32 14.40 6.83
CA ARG A 338 15.25 14.95 5.99
C ARG A 338 15.39 16.47 5.83
N PRO A 339 16.53 16.97 5.31
CA PRO A 339 16.72 18.40 5.13
C PRO A 339 15.64 18.95 4.17
N ALA A 340 15.02 20.06 4.57
CA ALA A 340 14.02 20.72 3.75
C ALA A 340 14.67 21.28 2.48
N ASN A 341 14.03 21.08 1.33
CA ASN A 341 14.39 21.69 0.06
C ASN A 341 15.83 21.39 -0.42
N GLN A 342 16.41 20.27 0.01
CA GLN A 342 17.73 19.83 -0.40
C GLN A 342 17.65 18.50 -1.17
N ILE A 343 17.91 18.54 -2.48
CA ILE A 343 18.04 17.33 -3.30
C ILE A 343 19.25 16.52 -2.82
N PHE A 344 19.10 15.20 -2.68
CA PHE A 344 20.25 14.35 -2.40
C PHE A 344 21.13 14.19 -3.63
N THR A 345 22.42 14.44 -3.45
CA THR A 345 23.45 14.29 -4.47
C THR A 345 24.62 13.51 -3.89
N VAL A 346 25.45 12.91 -4.75
CA VAL A 346 26.66 12.19 -4.31
C VAL A 346 27.53 13.06 -3.39
N ASP A 347 27.57 14.37 -3.62
CA ASP A 347 28.36 15.32 -2.85
C ASP A 347 27.81 15.59 -1.44
N ASN A 348 26.49 15.57 -1.26
CA ASN A 348 25.87 15.93 0.03
C ASN A 348 25.45 14.72 0.88
N LEU A 349 25.32 13.54 0.28
CA LEU A 349 24.99 12.31 0.99
C LEU A 349 25.93 12.00 2.17
N PRO A 350 27.28 12.13 2.05
CA PRO A 350 28.19 11.92 3.18
C PRO A 350 27.91 12.88 4.34
N THR A 351 27.56 14.14 4.03
CA THR A 351 27.27 15.16 5.05
C THR A 351 25.93 14.91 5.75
N VAL A 352 24.90 14.49 5.01
CA VAL A 352 23.56 14.24 5.54
C VAL A 352 23.51 12.95 6.37
N PHE A 353 24.09 11.87 5.83
CA PHE A 353 23.96 10.53 6.42
C PHE A 353 25.17 10.10 7.27
N GLY A 354 26.32 10.78 7.16
CA GLY A 354 27.51 10.54 7.98
C GLY A 354 27.97 9.08 7.94
N ASP A 355 28.20 8.49 9.12
CA ASP A 355 28.67 7.10 9.25
C ASP A 355 27.74 6.06 8.59
N ILE A 356 26.44 6.37 8.46
CA ILE A 356 25.50 5.50 7.76
C ILE A 356 25.87 5.41 6.27
N PHE A 357 26.23 6.54 5.66
CA PHE A 357 26.68 6.58 4.26
C PHE A 357 27.93 5.72 4.07
N GLU A 358 28.94 5.91 4.93
CA GLU A 358 30.19 5.16 4.88
C GLU A 358 29.97 3.65 5.04
N ARG A 359 29.16 3.26 6.03
CA ARG A 359 28.90 1.86 6.32
C ARG A 359 28.16 1.17 5.17
N LEU A 360 27.09 1.79 4.67
CA LEU A 360 26.30 1.20 3.59
C LEU A 360 27.11 1.17 2.29
N SER A 361 27.85 2.23 1.97
CA SER A 361 28.65 2.29 0.73
C SER A 361 29.77 1.24 0.66
N ARG A 362 30.21 0.70 1.80
CA ARG A 362 31.21 -0.36 1.89
C ARG A 362 30.65 -1.78 1.77
N LEU A 363 29.33 -1.94 1.76
CA LEU A 363 28.71 -3.26 1.66
C LEU A 363 29.08 -3.93 0.34
N ALA A 364 29.56 -5.16 0.44
CA ALA A 364 29.82 -6.00 -0.73
C ALA A 364 28.49 -6.46 -1.38
N LEU A 365 28.53 -6.81 -2.67
CA LEU A 365 27.35 -7.36 -3.34
C LEU A 365 26.86 -8.62 -2.61
N GLY A 366 25.56 -8.65 -2.30
CA GLY A 366 24.93 -9.73 -1.55
C GLY A 366 24.97 -9.56 -0.03
N GLU A 367 25.78 -8.64 0.50
CA GLU A 367 25.88 -8.37 1.94
C GLU A 367 24.61 -7.68 2.45
N THR A 368 24.19 -8.06 3.66
CA THR A 368 22.96 -7.60 4.30
C THR A 368 23.27 -6.98 5.66
N VAL A 369 22.58 -5.89 6.01
CA VAL A 369 22.64 -5.26 7.33
C VAL A 369 21.23 -4.90 7.80
N ASN A 370 20.97 -4.97 9.12
CA ASN A 370 19.73 -4.39 9.66
C ASN A 370 19.93 -2.88 9.86
N LEU A 371 18.94 -2.08 9.48
CA LEU A 371 19.00 -0.63 9.67
C LEU A 371 19.20 -0.24 11.14
N ALA A 372 18.58 -0.98 12.06
CA ALA A 372 18.70 -0.78 13.50
C ALA A 372 20.15 -0.94 14.01
N ASP A 373 21.00 -1.69 13.31
CA ASP A 373 22.42 -1.83 13.64
C ASP A 373 23.22 -0.58 13.22
N CYS A 374 22.68 0.23 12.31
CA CYS A 374 23.31 1.46 11.80
C CYS A 374 22.84 2.71 12.55
N ALA A 375 21.54 2.83 12.81
CA ALA A 375 20.95 3.98 13.49
C ALA A 375 19.52 3.69 13.99
N PRO A 376 19.00 4.50 14.94
CA PRO A 376 17.61 4.41 15.38
C PRO A 376 16.62 4.54 14.22
N SER A 377 15.69 3.58 14.16
CA SER A 377 14.59 3.59 13.20
C SER A 377 13.46 4.48 13.69
N ARG A 378 12.80 5.17 12.75
CA ARG A 378 11.70 6.09 13.03
C ARG A 378 10.51 5.36 13.63
N GLY A 379 10.12 5.75 14.84
CA GLY A 379 9.01 5.14 15.58
C GLY A 379 7.61 5.56 15.09
N GLN A 380 7.52 6.68 14.37
CA GLN A 380 6.26 7.24 13.88
C GLN A 380 6.44 7.77 12.45
N ILE A 381 6.10 6.93 11.47
CA ILE A 381 6.05 7.30 10.05
C ILE A 381 4.61 7.73 9.73
N PRO A 382 4.39 8.93 9.16
CA PRO A 382 3.05 9.41 8.85
C PRO A 382 2.40 8.59 7.73
N ARG A 383 1.09 8.34 7.86
CA ARG A 383 0.27 7.83 6.78
C ARG A 383 -0.16 8.97 5.87
N VAL A 384 -0.05 8.77 4.57
CA VAL A 384 -0.36 9.78 3.54
C VAL A 384 -1.60 9.43 2.73
N PHE A 385 -2.04 8.17 2.73
CA PHE A 385 -3.35 7.81 2.18
C PHE A 385 -4.47 8.05 3.19
N PRO A 386 -5.72 8.26 2.73
CA PRO A 386 -6.89 8.33 3.60
C PRO A 386 -6.90 7.20 4.63
N LEU A 387 -7.18 7.55 5.88
CA LEU A 387 -7.23 6.59 6.98
C LEU A 387 -8.49 5.74 6.86
N LEU A 388 -8.33 4.43 7.00
CA LEU A 388 -9.47 3.54 7.21
C LEU A 388 -9.89 3.61 8.68
N LEU A 389 -11.15 3.28 8.95
CA LEU A 389 -11.71 3.33 10.31
C LEU A 389 -10.88 2.44 11.26
N GLY A 390 -10.43 3.00 12.39
CA GLY A 390 -9.59 2.28 13.37
C GLY A 390 -8.10 2.19 13.02
N GLN A 391 -7.63 2.82 11.93
CA GLN A 391 -6.19 2.94 11.65
C GLN A 391 -5.59 4.16 12.35
N GLU A 392 -4.42 3.96 12.94
CA GLU A 392 -3.60 5.05 13.46
C GLU A 392 -3.07 5.93 12.32
N ALA A 393 -2.90 7.23 12.61
CA ALA A 393 -2.34 8.21 11.67
C ALA A 393 -0.85 7.96 11.34
N THR A 394 -0.20 7.12 12.12
CA THR A 394 1.20 6.74 11.93
C THR A 394 1.35 5.22 11.88
N TYR A 395 2.51 4.78 11.41
CA TYR A 395 2.93 3.38 11.48
C TYR A 395 4.43 3.31 11.69
N ARG A 396 4.94 2.11 11.93
CA ARG A 396 6.38 1.85 11.95
C ARG A 396 6.70 0.49 11.35
N PHE A 397 7.97 0.30 11.05
CA PHE A 397 8.51 -1.00 10.67
C PHE A 397 9.19 -1.62 11.89
N ARG A 398 8.83 -2.85 12.20
CA ARG A 398 9.48 -3.68 13.21
C ARG A 398 10.93 -3.94 12.86
N SER A 399 11.18 -4.20 11.58
CA SER A 399 12.49 -4.52 11.05
C SER A 399 12.66 -4.00 9.63
N VAL A 400 13.86 -3.56 9.32
CA VAL A 400 14.31 -3.09 8.01
C VAL A 400 15.67 -3.72 7.75
N GLN A 401 15.73 -4.61 6.77
CA GLN A 401 16.99 -5.18 6.28
C GLN A 401 17.34 -4.53 4.95
N ILE A 402 18.61 -4.16 4.80
CA ILE A 402 19.18 -3.57 3.60
C ILE A 402 20.19 -4.55 3.05
N ARG A 403 20.06 -4.88 1.76
CA ARG A 403 20.98 -5.75 1.04
C ARG A 403 21.51 -5.06 -0.19
N ARG A 404 22.82 -5.18 -0.44
CA ARG A 404 23.45 -4.60 -1.63
C ARG A 404 23.27 -5.51 -2.84
N GLY A 405 22.78 -4.98 -3.96
CA GLY A 405 22.59 -5.71 -5.21
C GLY A 405 21.15 -5.70 -5.72
N GLY A 406 20.96 -6.08 -6.98
CA GLY A 406 19.65 -6.14 -7.65
C GLY A 406 19.18 -7.55 -8.00
N VAL A 407 20.09 -8.52 -8.03
CA VAL A 407 19.79 -9.92 -8.36
C VAL A 407 20.56 -10.81 -7.39
N PHE A 408 19.90 -11.85 -6.89
CA PHE A 408 20.47 -12.77 -5.92
C PHE A 408 20.22 -14.22 -6.35
N PRO A 409 21.18 -15.14 -6.11
CA PRO A 409 20.98 -16.55 -6.41
C PRO A 409 19.72 -17.11 -5.73
N GLY A 410 18.90 -17.84 -6.49
CA GLY A 410 17.68 -18.47 -5.97
C GLY A 410 16.56 -17.48 -5.59
N MET A 411 16.66 -16.21 -5.99
CA MET A 411 15.63 -15.21 -5.77
C MET A 411 15.02 -14.77 -7.10
N PRO A 412 13.69 -14.68 -7.21
CA PRO A 412 13.04 -14.12 -8.39
C PRO A 412 13.41 -12.65 -8.56
N ALA A 413 13.67 -12.21 -9.78
CA ALA A 413 14.04 -10.84 -10.10
C ALA A 413 13.35 -10.35 -11.38
N SER A 414 13.19 -9.02 -11.51
CA SER A 414 12.66 -8.43 -12.75
C SER A 414 13.74 -8.31 -13.84
N SER A 415 13.31 -8.21 -15.09
CA SER A 415 14.19 -7.94 -16.23
C SER A 415 14.93 -6.62 -16.06
N THR A 416 14.29 -5.60 -15.48
CA THR A 416 14.93 -4.34 -15.10
C THR A 416 16.06 -4.55 -14.10
N ALA A 417 15.84 -5.38 -13.06
CA ALA A 417 16.87 -5.70 -12.07
C ALA A 417 18.12 -6.33 -12.72
N ARG A 418 17.93 -7.19 -13.74
CA ARG A 418 19.02 -7.83 -14.49
C ARG A 418 19.79 -6.85 -15.38
N ARG A 419 19.16 -5.76 -15.85
CA ARG A 419 19.82 -4.76 -16.70
C ARG A 419 20.75 -3.82 -15.94
N PHE A 420 20.63 -3.72 -14.60
CA PHE A 420 21.53 -2.88 -13.81
C PHE A 420 23.00 -3.28 -13.93
N SER A 421 23.32 -4.56 -14.16
CA SER A 421 24.71 -4.98 -14.38
C SER A 421 25.33 -4.44 -15.67
N ASP A 422 24.48 -4.09 -16.63
CA ASP A 422 24.89 -3.61 -17.95
C ASP A 422 24.98 -2.07 -17.99
N MET A 423 24.54 -1.39 -16.93
CA MET A 423 24.53 0.07 -16.80
C MET A 423 25.83 0.55 -16.15
N VAL A 424 26.83 0.88 -16.98
CA VAL A 424 28.19 1.27 -16.54
C VAL A 424 28.20 2.49 -15.61
N GLU A 425 27.26 3.42 -15.79
CA GLU A 425 27.17 4.66 -15.01
C GLU A 425 26.38 4.51 -13.70
N GLU A 426 25.67 3.39 -13.53
CA GLU A 426 24.83 3.16 -12.36
C GLU A 426 25.60 2.40 -11.28
N THR A 427 25.52 2.89 -10.05
CA THR A 427 25.98 2.08 -8.92
C THR A 427 25.09 0.84 -8.81
N PRO A 428 25.61 -0.31 -8.32
CA PRO A 428 24.77 -1.45 -8.03
C PRO A 428 23.52 -1.03 -7.24
N PRO A 429 22.34 -1.60 -7.49
CA PRO A 429 21.14 -1.16 -6.78
C PRO A 429 21.07 -1.80 -5.39
N TRP A 430 19.98 -1.55 -4.68
CA TRP A 430 19.71 -2.03 -3.34
C TRP A 430 18.46 -2.91 -3.30
N MET A 431 18.36 -3.72 -2.26
CA MET A 431 17.14 -4.41 -1.88
C MET A 431 16.80 -4.06 -0.42
N LEU A 432 15.54 -3.73 -0.16
CA LEU A 432 15.03 -3.55 1.20
C LEU A 432 13.98 -4.63 1.50
N THR A 433 14.11 -5.25 2.67
CA THR A 433 13.07 -6.09 3.26
C THR A 433 12.52 -5.39 4.49
N LEU A 434 11.25 -5.00 4.44
CA LEU A 434 10.58 -4.18 5.44
C LEU A 434 9.45 -5.00 6.08
N ILE A 435 9.37 -4.99 7.41
CA ILE A 435 8.33 -5.73 8.14
C ILE A 435 7.49 -4.72 8.92
N PRO A 436 6.28 -4.38 8.45
CA PRO A 436 5.36 -3.49 9.17
C PRO A 436 4.91 -4.13 10.48
N GLU A 437 4.54 -3.29 11.45
CA GLU A 437 3.94 -3.80 12.70
C GLU A 437 2.53 -4.36 12.58
#